data_AF-A0A9X7JT09-F1
#
_entry.id   AF-A0A9X7JT09-F1
#
_cell.length_a   1.000
_cell.length_b   1.000
_cell.length_c   1.000
_cell.angle_alpha   90.00
_cell.angle_beta   90.00
_cell.angle_gamma   90.00
#
_symmetry.space_group_name_H-M   'P 1'
#
loop_
_entity.id
_entity.type
_entity.pdbx_description
1 polymer ?
#
loop_
_entity_poly.entity_id
_entity_poly.type
_entity_poly.pdbx_seq_one_letter_code
_entity_poly.pdbx_strand_id
1 'polypeptide(L)'
;MKSKIVSVLIAGAVCLAAAGCGGGKSGADRAGAEPKPAGTVLPQRLDEPPALPDEKTEPSPAADASFSENLEYELRRKTRDMARAEGSITAECPEDLASKSGTTTTCKTTFEGLQVEWDVRIGDKPAWSRSMVTFTAAPRQGILTRDGVARLLYGNFRGSIDYALCNDIPKAVLAPLNSQSKYRCDVVRKGEKPSGFPQPVRATDSGPRYY
;
A
#
# COMPACT_ATOMS: atom_id res chain seq x y z
N MET A 1 19.72 62.89 13.52
CA MET A 1 18.32 63.40 13.56
C MET A 1 17.51 62.34 14.31
N LYS A 2 17.44 62.36 15.65
CA LYS A 2 16.39 62.95 16.51
C LYS A 2 14.93 62.76 16.04
N SER A 3 14.19 61.99 16.88
CA SER A 3 12.74 62.07 17.19
C SER A 3 11.77 61.41 16.20
N LYS A 4 10.65 60.78 16.59
CA LYS A 4 10.01 60.49 17.90
C LYS A 4 8.88 59.46 17.68
N ILE A 5 8.60 58.67 18.72
CA ILE A 5 7.44 57.80 18.92
C ILE A 5 6.16 58.66 19.06
N VAL A 6 5.02 58.22 18.50
CA VAL A 6 3.69 58.48 19.07
C VAL A 6 2.75 57.30 18.80
N SER A 7 2.42 56.56 19.85
CA SER A 7 1.26 55.67 19.95
C SER A 7 0.01 56.51 20.24
N VAL A 8 -1.11 56.23 19.57
CA VAL A 8 -2.43 56.75 19.96
C VAL A 8 -3.41 55.59 20.13
N LEU A 9 -3.76 55.33 21.38
CA LEU A 9 -4.93 54.56 21.81
C LEU A 9 -6.16 55.47 21.73
N ILE A 10 -7.24 55.01 21.09
CA ILE A 10 -8.58 55.56 21.30
C ILE A 10 -9.52 54.40 21.62
N ALA A 11 -9.97 54.38 22.87
CA ALA A 11 -11.12 53.63 23.33
C ALA A 11 -12.36 54.54 23.22
N GLY A 12 -13.49 53.98 22.81
CA GLY A 12 -14.78 54.68 22.79
C GLY A 12 -15.92 53.70 22.53
N ALA A 13 -16.68 53.40 23.58
CA ALA A 13 -17.84 52.51 23.60
C ALA A 13 -19.16 53.26 23.29
N VAL A 14 -20.25 52.49 23.17
CA VAL A 14 -21.66 52.77 23.58
C VAL A 14 -22.73 52.63 22.48
N CYS A 15 -23.39 51.46 22.52
CA CYS A 15 -24.84 51.19 22.63
C CYS A 15 -25.87 51.25 21.45
N LEU A 16 -26.51 50.08 21.31
CA LEU A 16 -27.96 49.76 21.33
C LEU A 16 -28.90 49.91 20.10
N ALA A 17 -29.58 48.77 19.86
CA ALA A 17 -31.02 48.55 19.64
C ALA A 17 -31.57 48.27 18.22
N ALA A 18 -31.94 46.99 18.05
CA ALA A 18 -33.10 46.39 17.37
C ALA A 18 -34.05 47.23 16.50
N ALA A 19 -34.32 46.75 15.27
CA ALA A 19 -35.62 46.18 14.82
C ALA A 19 -35.66 46.08 13.28
N GLY A 20 -36.28 45.02 12.73
CA GLY A 20 -36.61 44.99 11.29
C GLY A 20 -36.91 43.60 10.72
N CYS A 21 -38.07 43.04 11.05
CA CYS A 21 -38.66 41.87 10.41
C CYS A 21 -39.09 42.22 8.98
N GLY A 22 -38.54 41.53 7.98
CA GLY A 22 -38.96 41.62 6.57
C GLY A 22 -39.24 40.23 6.02
N GLY A 23 -40.48 39.77 6.18
CA GLY A 23 -40.96 38.52 5.60
C GLY A 23 -41.09 38.65 4.08
N GLY A 24 -40.36 37.80 3.36
CA GLY A 24 -40.51 37.57 1.93
C GLY A 24 -40.26 36.10 1.62
N LYS A 25 -41.32 35.28 1.72
CA LYS A 25 -41.34 33.93 1.15
C LYS A 25 -41.29 34.07 -0.36
N SER A 26 -40.24 33.55 -0.98
CA SER A 26 -40.27 33.06 -2.36
C SER A 26 -39.33 31.89 -2.41
N GLY A 27 -39.94 30.70 -2.48
CA GLY A 27 -39.23 29.46 -2.75
C GLY A 27 -38.50 29.60 -4.08
N ALA A 28 -37.19 29.49 -4.02
CA ALA A 28 -36.40 29.03 -5.13
C ALA A 28 -35.80 27.73 -4.65
N ASP A 29 -36.25 26.64 -5.25
CA ASP A 29 -35.69 25.30 -5.12
C ASP A 29 -34.17 25.40 -5.33
N ARG A 30 -33.43 25.40 -4.22
CA ARG A 30 -32.02 25.09 -4.25
C ARG A 30 -31.93 23.59 -4.51
N ALA A 31 -32.05 23.21 -5.77
CA ALA A 31 -31.33 22.06 -6.27
C ALA A 31 -29.84 22.40 -6.10
N GLY A 32 -29.33 22.16 -4.88
CA GLY A 32 -27.93 22.36 -4.55
C GLY A 32 -27.13 21.52 -5.52
N ALA A 33 -26.47 22.18 -6.47
CA ALA A 33 -25.58 21.53 -7.40
C ALA A 33 -24.56 20.77 -6.56
N GLU A 34 -24.61 19.44 -6.69
CA GLU A 34 -23.69 18.56 -6.00
C GLU A 34 -22.25 19.02 -6.30
N PRO A 35 -21.42 19.30 -5.28
CA PRO A 35 -20.05 19.73 -5.52
C PRO A 35 -19.33 18.64 -6.32
N LYS A 36 -18.85 19.04 -7.50
CA LYS A 36 -18.04 18.17 -8.37
C LYS A 36 -16.65 18.01 -7.74
N PRO A 37 -16.00 16.85 -7.93
CA PRO A 37 -14.62 16.65 -7.53
C PRO A 37 -13.73 17.78 -8.06
N ALA A 38 -12.78 18.24 -7.24
CA ALA A 38 -11.86 19.31 -7.62
C ALA A 38 -10.83 18.86 -8.67
N GLY A 39 -10.65 17.55 -8.86
CA GLY A 39 -9.70 16.95 -9.78
C GLY A 39 -10.26 15.77 -10.58
N THR A 40 -9.35 15.03 -11.23
CA THR A 40 -9.71 13.91 -12.11
C THR A 40 -10.18 12.71 -11.31
N VAL A 41 -11.37 12.20 -11.62
CA VAL A 41 -11.91 10.97 -11.05
C VAL A 41 -11.30 9.78 -11.79
N LEU A 42 -10.65 8.87 -11.06
CA LEU A 42 -10.03 7.69 -11.65
C LEU A 42 -11.07 6.58 -11.91
N PRO A 43 -10.89 5.76 -12.98
CA PRO A 43 -11.97 4.91 -13.49
C PRO A 43 -12.15 3.58 -12.74
N GLN A 44 -11.11 3.05 -12.08
CA GLN A 44 -11.16 1.72 -11.48
C GLN A 44 -11.52 1.82 -10.00
N ARG A 45 -12.76 1.45 -9.67
CA ARG A 45 -13.17 1.27 -8.28
C ARG A 45 -12.57 0.01 -7.68
N LEU A 46 -11.97 0.13 -6.50
CA LEU A 46 -11.54 -0.98 -5.66
C LEU A 46 -12.37 -0.99 -4.38
N ASP A 47 -13.02 -2.13 -4.13
CA ASP A 47 -13.74 -2.41 -2.88
C ASP A 47 -12.86 -3.27 -1.93
N GLU A 48 -13.35 -3.54 -0.72
CA GLU A 48 -12.61 -4.33 0.26
C GLU A 48 -12.44 -5.77 -0.26
N PRO A 49 -11.19 -6.26 -0.39
CA PRO A 49 -10.97 -7.62 -0.87
C PRO A 49 -11.34 -8.65 0.21
N PRO A 50 -11.75 -9.87 -0.17
CA PRO A 50 -11.99 -10.95 0.78
C PRO A 50 -10.72 -11.26 1.57
N ALA A 51 -10.86 -11.76 2.80
CA ALA A 51 -9.75 -12.18 3.66
C ALA A 51 -8.80 -13.13 2.92
N LEU A 52 -7.48 -12.96 3.06
CA LEU A 52 -6.53 -13.92 2.50
C LEU A 52 -6.72 -15.26 3.22
N PRO A 53 -6.70 -16.39 2.50
CA PRO A 53 -6.69 -17.70 3.11
C PRO A 53 -5.44 -17.84 3.98
N ASP A 54 -5.59 -18.59 5.07
CA ASP A 54 -4.50 -18.84 5.99
C ASP A 54 -3.28 -19.38 5.25
N GLU A 55 -2.11 -18.87 5.61
CA GLU A 55 -0.82 -19.25 5.03
C GLU A 55 -0.54 -20.75 5.16
N LYS A 56 -1.12 -21.39 6.19
CA LYS A 56 -1.05 -22.83 6.46
C LYS A 56 -1.68 -23.72 5.37
N THR A 57 -2.32 -23.12 4.37
CA THR A 57 -2.92 -23.85 3.25
C THR A 57 -1.86 -24.35 2.27
N GLU A 58 -0.67 -23.73 2.21
CA GLU A 58 0.43 -24.29 1.43
C GLU A 58 1.16 -25.37 2.22
N PRO A 59 1.42 -26.54 1.61
CA PRO A 59 2.10 -27.62 2.32
C PRO A 59 3.53 -27.19 2.66
N SER A 60 3.85 -27.24 3.95
CA SER A 60 5.23 -27.14 4.43
C SER A 60 6.08 -28.29 3.86
N PRO A 61 7.39 -28.08 3.64
CA PRO A 61 8.30 -29.15 3.28
C PRO A 61 8.30 -30.29 4.31
N ALA A 62 8.69 -31.49 3.87
CA ALA A 62 8.90 -32.63 4.76
C ALA A 62 10.01 -32.33 5.80
N ALA A 63 10.02 -33.06 6.92
CA ALA A 63 10.98 -32.83 8.01
C ALA A 63 12.44 -33.07 7.59
N ASP A 64 12.67 -33.89 6.57
CA ASP A 64 13.96 -34.22 5.97
C ASP A 64 14.20 -33.52 4.63
N ALA A 65 13.36 -32.53 4.27
CA ALA A 65 13.51 -31.75 3.05
C ALA A 65 14.88 -31.06 2.99
N SER A 66 15.41 -30.94 1.79
CA SER A 66 16.66 -30.25 1.51
C SER A 66 16.61 -28.77 1.90
N PHE A 67 17.79 -28.15 2.03
CA PHE A 67 17.86 -26.70 2.26
C PHE A 67 17.20 -25.91 1.12
N SER A 68 17.37 -26.35 -0.12
CA SER A 68 16.77 -25.68 -1.30
C SER A 68 15.24 -25.70 -1.24
N GLU A 69 14.63 -26.86 -0.95
CA GLU A 69 13.17 -26.98 -0.81
C GLU A 69 12.61 -26.11 0.33
N ASN A 70 13.32 -26.02 1.45
CA ASN A 70 12.96 -25.12 2.55
C ASN A 70 13.06 -23.65 2.15
N LEU A 71 14.11 -23.28 1.42
CA LEU A 71 14.29 -21.92 0.92
C LEU A 71 13.20 -21.56 -0.10
N GLU A 72 12.85 -22.45 -1.03
CA GLU A 72 11.78 -22.27 -1.99
C GLU A 72 10.43 -22.05 -1.31
N TYR A 73 10.11 -22.85 -0.28
CA TYR A 73 8.91 -22.64 0.53
C TYR A 73 8.89 -21.24 1.17
N GLU A 74 9.98 -20.81 1.79
CA GLU A 74 10.07 -19.46 2.37
C GLU A 74 10.00 -18.34 1.33
N LEU A 75 10.54 -18.55 0.11
CA LEU A 75 10.42 -17.59 -0.99
C LEU A 75 9.00 -17.50 -1.53
N ARG A 76 8.24 -18.60 -1.58
CA ARG A 76 6.80 -18.57 -1.90
C ARG A 76 6.03 -17.71 -0.89
N ARG A 77 6.28 -17.91 0.41
CA ARG A 77 5.69 -17.12 1.49
C ARG A 77 6.02 -15.63 1.36
N LYS A 78 7.29 -15.30 1.19
CA LYS A 78 7.73 -13.91 0.95
C LYS A 78 7.09 -13.29 -0.29
N THR A 79 6.92 -14.07 -1.36
CA THR A 79 6.27 -13.61 -2.60
C THR A 79 4.78 -13.36 -2.39
N ARG A 80 4.08 -14.22 -1.64
CA ARG A 80 2.69 -14.00 -1.21
C ARG A 80 2.56 -12.71 -0.40
N ASP A 81 3.44 -12.51 0.58
CA ASP A 81 3.46 -11.32 1.42
C ASP A 81 3.75 -10.05 0.63
N MET A 82 4.65 -10.12 -0.35
CA MET A 82 4.95 -9.03 -1.27
C MET A 82 3.79 -8.71 -2.20
N ALA A 83 3.08 -9.73 -2.71
CA ALA A 83 1.93 -9.54 -3.60
C ALA A 83 0.67 -9.09 -2.86
N ARG A 84 0.50 -9.45 -1.58
CA ARG A 84 -0.70 -9.22 -0.74
C ARG A 84 -2.01 -9.67 -1.39
N ALA A 85 -1.95 -10.65 -2.27
CA ALA A 85 -3.09 -11.19 -3.01
C ALA A 85 -2.99 -12.70 -3.12
N GLU A 86 -4.14 -13.32 -3.38
CA GLU A 86 -4.20 -14.72 -3.78
C GLU A 86 -3.64 -14.89 -5.19
N GLY A 87 -3.06 -16.07 -5.43
CA GLY A 87 -2.59 -16.44 -6.75
C GLY A 87 -1.74 -17.70 -6.71
N SER A 88 -1.46 -18.24 -7.90
CA SER A 88 -0.51 -19.33 -8.07
C SER A 88 0.91 -18.83 -7.82
N ILE A 89 1.63 -19.50 -6.92
CA ILE A 89 3.02 -19.16 -6.56
C ILE A 89 3.90 -20.39 -6.66
N THR A 90 5.00 -20.27 -7.40
CA THR A 90 6.09 -21.27 -7.42
C THR A 90 7.41 -20.62 -7.03
N ALA A 91 8.37 -21.43 -6.60
CA ALA A 91 9.74 -21.01 -6.35
C ALA A 91 10.70 -22.10 -6.84
N GLU A 92 11.83 -21.67 -7.37
CA GLU A 92 12.90 -22.51 -7.90
C GLU A 92 14.24 -21.91 -7.47
N CYS A 93 15.05 -22.71 -6.79
CA CYS A 93 16.43 -22.41 -6.42
C CYS A 93 17.37 -23.43 -7.09
N PRO A 94 18.67 -23.13 -7.23
CA PRO A 94 19.63 -24.10 -7.76
C PRO A 94 19.61 -25.42 -6.96
N GLU A 95 19.59 -26.57 -7.66
CA GLU A 95 19.45 -27.89 -7.05
C GLU A 95 20.63 -28.25 -6.11
N ASP A 96 21.81 -27.73 -6.40
CA ASP A 96 23.04 -27.95 -5.63
C ASP A 96 23.25 -26.95 -4.49
N LEU A 97 22.23 -26.14 -4.18
CA LEU A 97 22.32 -25.11 -3.15
C LEU A 97 22.46 -25.73 -1.75
N ALA A 98 23.71 -25.80 -1.30
CA ALA A 98 24.05 -26.19 0.06
C ALA A 98 23.92 -25.02 1.04
N SER A 99 23.63 -25.34 2.30
CA SER A 99 23.46 -24.38 3.40
C SER A 99 24.78 -23.77 3.92
N LYS A 100 25.75 -23.55 3.03
CA LYS A 100 27.10 -23.08 3.36
C LYS A 100 27.08 -21.56 3.58
N SER A 101 27.58 -21.11 4.74
CA SER A 101 27.67 -19.68 5.05
C SER A 101 28.47 -18.90 4.00
N GLY A 102 28.03 -17.67 3.73
CA GLY A 102 28.64 -16.75 2.78
C GLY A 102 28.24 -17.02 1.33
N THR A 103 27.57 -18.13 1.05
CA THR A 103 27.05 -18.45 -0.29
C THR A 103 26.01 -17.42 -0.70
N THR A 104 26.16 -16.90 -1.90
CA THR A 104 25.18 -16.05 -2.57
C THR A 104 24.64 -16.78 -3.78
N THR A 105 23.33 -16.73 -3.97
CA THR A 105 22.67 -17.34 -5.11
C THR A 105 21.49 -16.48 -5.57
N THR A 106 20.97 -16.78 -6.75
CA THR A 106 19.72 -16.21 -7.23
C THR A 106 18.70 -17.33 -7.30
N CYS A 107 17.58 -17.13 -6.62
CA CYS A 107 16.39 -17.98 -6.76
C CYS A 107 15.33 -17.23 -7.56
N LYS A 108 14.38 -17.97 -8.11
CA LYS A 108 13.29 -17.42 -8.91
C LYS A 108 11.97 -17.81 -8.30
N THR A 109 11.04 -16.87 -8.28
CA THR A 109 9.64 -17.15 -7.93
C THR A 109 8.74 -16.75 -9.08
N THR A 110 7.61 -17.42 -9.21
CA THR A 110 6.58 -17.05 -10.19
C THR A 110 5.29 -16.79 -9.47
N PHE A 111 4.71 -15.58 -9.60
CA PHE A 111 3.39 -15.22 -9.09
C PHE A 111 2.47 -14.91 -10.27
N GLU A 112 1.43 -15.71 -10.51
CA GLU A 112 0.48 -15.50 -11.63
C GLU A 112 1.20 -15.33 -12.98
N GLY A 113 2.27 -16.10 -13.21
CA GLY A 113 3.10 -16.03 -14.42
C GLY A 113 4.17 -14.92 -14.41
N LEU A 114 4.18 -14.03 -13.41
CA LEU A 114 5.21 -13.00 -13.26
C LEU A 114 6.42 -13.57 -12.53
N GLN A 115 7.58 -13.47 -13.17
CA GLN A 115 8.82 -13.96 -12.60
C GLN A 115 9.53 -12.88 -11.78
N VAL A 116 9.88 -13.21 -10.53
CA VAL A 116 10.66 -12.36 -9.64
C VAL A 116 11.94 -13.09 -9.25
N GLU A 117 13.07 -12.47 -9.53
CA GLU A 117 14.38 -12.92 -9.08
C GLU A 117 14.65 -12.42 -7.66
N TRP A 118 15.18 -13.31 -6.83
CA TRP A 118 15.56 -13.06 -5.44
C TRP A 118 17.05 -13.27 -5.27
N ASP A 119 17.74 -12.25 -4.82
CA ASP A 119 19.13 -12.35 -4.39
C ASP A 119 19.15 -12.90 -2.96
N VAL A 120 19.65 -14.13 -2.82
CA VAL A 120 19.71 -14.85 -1.56
C VAL A 120 21.14 -14.89 -1.06
N ARG A 121 21.33 -14.58 0.22
CA ARG A 121 22.60 -14.70 0.92
C ARG A 121 22.44 -15.59 2.15
N ILE A 122 23.19 -16.68 2.19
CA ILE A 122 23.23 -17.58 3.33
C ILE A 122 24.17 -16.98 4.38
N GLY A 123 23.61 -16.70 5.56
CA GLY A 123 24.32 -16.13 6.69
C GLY A 123 25.07 -17.17 7.51
N ASP A 124 25.79 -16.67 8.51
CA ASP A 124 26.48 -17.52 9.46
C ASP A 124 25.49 -18.32 10.32
N LYS A 125 25.95 -19.47 10.79
CA LYS A 125 25.24 -20.22 11.80
C LYS A 125 25.28 -19.44 13.12
N PRO A 126 24.15 -19.25 13.81
CA PRO A 126 24.16 -18.55 15.09
C PRO A 126 25.07 -19.29 16.10
N ALA A 127 25.81 -18.56 16.93
CA ALA A 127 26.70 -19.17 17.94
C ALA A 127 25.97 -20.13 18.89
N TRP A 128 24.66 -19.93 19.09
CA TRP A 128 23.80 -20.73 19.96
C TRP A 128 23.17 -21.96 19.28
N SER A 129 23.34 -22.15 17.97
CA SER A 129 22.81 -23.31 17.24
C SER A 129 23.74 -23.82 16.16
N ARG A 130 24.08 -25.12 16.23
CA ARG A 130 24.91 -25.79 15.21
C ARG A 130 24.11 -26.23 13.98
N SER A 131 22.79 -26.25 14.08
CA SER A 131 21.87 -26.75 13.05
C SER A 131 21.08 -25.64 12.35
N MET A 132 20.95 -24.45 12.95
CA MET A 132 20.20 -23.36 12.35
C MET A 132 21.03 -22.63 11.29
N VAL A 133 20.44 -22.42 10.13
CA VAL A 133 21.03 -21.64 9.03
C VAL A 133 20.17 -20.41 8.87
N THR A 134 20.81 -19.24 8.90
CA THR A 134 20.13 -17.98 8.61
C THR A 134 20.32 -17.64 7.15
N PHE A 135 19.35 -16.98 6.54
CA PHE A 135 19.51 -16.42 5.20
C PHE A 135 18.77 -15.08 5.10
N THR A 136 19.22 -14.26 4.17
CA THR A 136 18.48 -13.09 3.70
C THR A 136 18.10 -13.29 2.25
N ALA A 137 16.93 -12.78 1.87
CA ALA A 137 16.43 -12.83 0.49
C ALA A 137 15.85 -11.46 0.16
N ALA A 138 16.40 -10.82 -0.89
CA ALA A 138 15.93 -9.53 -1.39
C ALA A 138 15.42 -9.70 -2.81
N PRO A 139 14.17 -9.32 -3.11
CA PRO A 139 13.68 -9.39 -4.47
C PRO A 139 14.32 -8.27 -5.31
N ARG A 140 14.51 -8.49 -6.61
CA ARG A 140 14.99 -7.45 -7.54
C ARG A 140 13.88 -6.49 -7.96
N GLN A 141 12.64 -6.97 -7.94
CA GLN A 141 11.43 -6.22 -8.30
C GLN A 141 10.31 -6.55 -7.32
N GLY A 142 9.40 -5.61 -7.11
CA GLY A 142 8.19 -5.85 -6.34
C GLY A 142 7.03 -6.27 -7.23
N ILE A 143 5.98 -6.81 -6.62
CA ILE A 143 4.70 -7.10 -7.29
C ILE A 143 3.67 -6.08 -6.82
N LEU A 144 3.00 -5.42 -7.76
CA LEU A 144 1.75 -4.72 -7.49
C LEU A 144 0.60 -5.57 -7.98
N THR A 145 -0.32 -5.91 -7.09
CA THR A 145 -1.59 -6.53 -7.43
C THR A 145 -2.72 -5.56 -7.12
N ARG A 146 -3.82 -5.69 -7.86
CA ARG A 146 -5.03 -4.90 -7.58
C ARG A 146 -5.52 -5.15 -6.15
N ASP A 147 -5.62 -6.41 -5.76
CA ASP A 147 -6.12 -6.81 -4.44
C ASP A 147 -5.15 -6.43 -3.32
N GLY A 148 -3.84 -6.51 -3.57
CA GLY A 148 -2.82 -6.08 -2.61
C GLY A 148 -2.89 -4.58 -2.35
N VAL A 149 -3.12 -3.77 -3.39
CA VAL A 149 -3.34 -2.32 -3.24
C VAL A 149 -4.64 -2.06 -2.48
N ALA A 150 -5.74 -2.72 -2.85
CA ALA A 150 -7.00 -2.59 -2.11
C ALA A 150 -6.83 -2.94 -0.63
N ARG A 151 -6.19 -4.08 -0.34
CA ARG A 151 -5.93 -4.57 1.02
C ARG A 151 -5.06 -3.60 1.84
N LEU A 152 -4.05 -2.99 1.21
CA LEU A 152 -3.28 -1.91 1.84
C LEU A 152 -4.16 -0.72 2.22
N LEU A 153 -4.99 -0.23 1.28
CA LEU A 153 -5.82 0.95 1.50
C LEU A 153 -6.86 0.70 2.60
N TYR A 154 -7.58 -0.42 2.54
CA TYR A 154 -8.54 -0.81 3.57
C TYR A 154 -7.87 -1.09 4.92
N GLY A 155 -6.63 -1.60 4.93
CA GLY A 155 -5.84 -1.75 6.15
C GLY A 155 -5.44 -0.41 6.78
N ASN A 156 -4.96 0.55 5.97
CA ASN A 156 -4.51 1.85 6.44
C ASN A 156 -5.67 2.79 6.85
N PHE A 157 -6.80 2.71 6.15
CA PHE A 157 -7.97 3.57 6.37
C PHE A 157 -9.14 2.82 7.02
N ARG A 158 -8.83 1.76 7.78
CA ARG A 158 -9.80 0.83 8.36
C ARG A 158 -10.98 1.56 9.02
N GLY A 159 -12.19 1.17 8.61
CA GLY A 159 -13.44 1.72 9.14
C GLY A 159 -13.87 3.08 8.58
N SER A 160 -12.96 3.84 7.96
CA SER A 160 -13.23 5.18 7.41
C SER A 160 -13.35 5.23 5.89
N ILE A 161 -12.64 4.36 5.17
CA ILE A 161 -12.79 4.20 3.72
C ILE A 161 -14.15 3.59 3.37
N ASP A 162 -14.75 4.07 2.29
CA ASP A 162 -15.90 3.44 1.62
C ASP A 162 -15.40 2.64 0.41
N TYR A 163 -14.64 3.28 -0.47
CA TYR A 163 -13.98 2.68 -1.63
C TYR A 163 -12.73 3.46 -2.04
N ALA A 164 -11.92 2.88 -2.91
CA ALA A 164 -10.83 3.59 -3.59
C ALA A 164 -11.08 3.69 -5.08
N LEU A 165 -10.62 4.77 -5.70
CA LEU A 165 -10.60 4.95 -7.15
C LEU A 165 -9.16 4.99 -7.63
N CYS A 166 -8.75 4.01 -8.42
CA CYS A 166 -7.40 3.91 -8.97
C CYS A 166 -7.42 4.03 -10.49
N ASN A 167 -6.26 4.30 -11.09
CA ASN A 167 -6.09 4.11 -12.52
C ASN A 167 -5.74 2.65 -12.79
N ASP A 168 -6.17 2.13 -13.94
CA ASP A 168 -6.17 0.73 -14.38
C ASP A 168 -5.03 -0.17 -13.84
N ILE A 169 -5.12 -0.57 -12.57
CA ILE A 169 -4.17 -1.51 -11.97
C ILE A 169 -4.50 -2.89 -12.54
N PRO A 170 -3.55 -3.55 -13.22
CA PRO A 170 -3.75 -4.90 -13.70
C PRO A 170 -3.92 -5.86 -12.52
N LYS A 171 -4.35 -7.10 -12.79
CA LYS A 171 -4.47 -8.13 -11.74
C LYS A 171 -3.16 -8.27 -10.95
N ALA A 172 -2.04 -8.35 -11.66
CA ALA A 172 -0.69 -8.33 -11.12
C ALA A 172 0.28 -7.69 -12.13
N VAL A 173 1.34 -7.04 -11.65
CA VAL A 173 2.41 -6.47 -12.49
C VAL A 173 3.70 -6.32 -11.68
N LEU A 174 4.84 -6.50 -12.36
CA LEU A 174 6.16 -6.18 -11.78
C LEU A 174 6.37 -4.67 -11.74
N ALA A 175 6.94 -4.19 -10.64
CA ALA A 175 7.27 -2.78 -10.47
C ALA A 175 8.66 -2.64 -9.84
N PRO A 176 9.40 -1.56 -10.17
CA PRO A 176 10.63 -1.23 -9.46
C PRO A 176 10.37 -1.05 -7.96
N LEU A 177 11.26 -1.60 -7.13
CA LEU A 177 11.14 -1.49 -5.68
C LEU A 177 11.32 -0.04 -5.21
N ASN A 178 10.55 0.33 -4.20
CA ASN A 178 10.62 1.59 -3.46
C ASN A 178 10.48 2.87 -4.32
N SER A 179 10.08 2.72 -5.58
CA SER A 179 9.92 3.81 -6.55
C SER A 179 8.45 4.06 -6.84
N GLN A 180 8.06 5.32 -7.02
CA GLN A 180 6.68 5.65 -7.40
C GLN A 180 6.32 4.94 -8.71
N SER A 181 5.23 4.17 -8.70
CA SER A 181 4.73 3.54 -9.92
C SER A 181 3.88 4.53 -10.72
N LYS A 182 3.48 4.13 -11.92
CA LYS A 182 2.47 4.85 -12.71
C LYS A 182 1.05 4.74 -12.14
N TYR A 183 0.84 3.86 -11.16
CA TYR A 183 -0.47 3.65 -10.56
C TYR A 183 -0.67 4.60 -9.38
N ARG A 184 -1.90 5.07 -9.24
CA ARG A 184 -2.36 6.06 -8.29
C ARG A 184 -3.76 5.70 -7.84
N CYS A 185 -4.08 6.04 -6.60
CA CYS A 185 -5.40 5.82 -6.03
C CYS A 185 -5.87 7.05 -5.27
N ASP A 186 -7.17 7.31 -5.30
CA ASP A 186 -7.87 8.28 -4.47
C ASP A 186 -8.72 7.50 -3.46
N VAL A 187 -8.54 7.78 -2.17
CA VAL A 187 -9.29 7.12 -1.10
C VAL A 187 -10.54 7.91 -0.82
N VAL A 188 -11.70 7.29 -1.01
CA VAL A 188 -12.99 7.92 -0.74
C VAL A 188 -13.50 7.45 0.61
N ARG A 189 -13.66 8.39 1.55
CA ARG A 189 -14.20 8.07 2.88
C ARG A 189 -15.71 7.96 2.86
N LYS A 190 -16.26 7.28 3.86
CA LYS A 190 -17.70 7.12 4.05
C LYS A 190 -18.42 8.47 4.10
N GLY A 191 -19.40 8.64 3.21
CA GLY A 191 -20.18 9.88 3.11
C GLY A 191 -19.46 11.04 2.41
N GLU A 192 -18.24 10.84 1.93
CA GLU A 192 -17.49 11.83 1.16
C GLU A 192 -17.56 11.55 -0.34
N LYS A 193 -17.23 12.57 -1.15
CA LYS A 193 -17.05 12.44 -2.60
C LYS A 193 -15.57 12.25 -2.92
N PRO A 194 -15.23 11.70 -4.10
CA PRO A 194 -13.84 11.62 -4.54
C PRO A 194 -13.15 12.99 -4.46
N SER A 195 -11.92 13.00 -3.94
CA SER A 195 -11.13 14.22 -3.79
C SER A 195 -10.64 14.72 -5.16
N GLY A 196 -10.36 13.79 -6.08
CA GLY A 196 -9.73 14.07 -7.36
C GLY A 196 -8.21 14.29 -7.26
N PHE A 197 -7.60 13.99 -6.10
CA PHE A 197 -6.16 14.12 -5.85
C PHE A 197 -5.51 12.75 -5.58
N PRO A 198 -5.45 11.87 -6.59
CA PRO A 198 -4.96 10.52 -6.39
C PRO A 198 -3.46 10.50 -6.07
N GLN A 199 -3.07 9.68 -5.11
CA GLN A 199 -1.69 9.53 -4.67
C GLN A 199 -1.03 8.30 -5.28
N PRO A 200 0.28 8.34 -5.56
CA PRO A 200 0.98 7.22 -6.17
C PRO A 200 1.05 6.01 -5.23
N VAL A 201 0.94 4.83 -5.80
CA VAL A 201 1.31 3.58 -5.12
C VAL A 201 2.69 3.12 -5.59
N ARG A 202 3.40 2.39 -4.73
CA ARG A 202 4.69 1.77 -5.06
C ARG A 202 4.79 0.35 -4.52
N ALA A 203 5.61 -0.47 -5.15
CA ALA A 203 5.93 -1.80 -4.63
C ALA A 203 7.11 -1.72 -3.65
N THR A 204 7.06 -2.52 -2.59
CA THR A 204 8.21 -2.82 -1.73
C THR A 204 8.40 -4.33 -1.65
N ASP A 205 9.43 -4.77 -0.95
CA ASP A 205 9.72 -6.18 -0.64
C ASP A 205 8.68 -6.84 0.29
N SER A 206 7.71 -6.07 0.78
CA SER A 206 6.79 -6.42 1.88
C SER A 206 5.34 -6.05 1.58
N GLY A 207 5.06 -5.63 0.34
CA GLY A 207 3.74 -5.22 -0.11
C GLY A 207 3.72 -3.89 -0.87
N PRO A 208 2.55 -3.49 -1.38
CA PRO A 208 2.36 -2.15 -1.87
C PRO A 208 2.42 -1.11 -0.74
N ARG A 209 2.74 0.14 -1.08
CA ARG A 209 2.68 1.32 -0.20
C ARG A 209 1.94 2.47 -0.89
N TYR A 210 1.27 3.28 -0.08
CA TYR A 210 0.44 4.43 -0.46
C TYR A 210 0.89 5.64 0.36
N TYR A 211 0.94 6.81 -0.26
CA TYR A 211 1.41 8.05 0.34
C TYR A 211 0.33 9.12 0.34
#